data_AF-A0A3D2S7B8-F1
#
_entry.id   AF-A0A3D2S7B8-F1
#
_cell.length_a   1.000
_cell.length_b   1.000
_cell.length_c   1.000
_cell.angle_alpha   90.00
_cell.angle_beta   90.00
_cell.angle_gamma   90.00
#
_symmetry.space_group_name_H-M   'P 1'
#
loop_
_entity.id
_entity.type
_entity.pdbx_description
1 polymer ?
#
loop_
_entity_poly.entity_id
_entity_poly.type
_entity_poly.pdbx_seq_one_letter_code
_entity_poly.pdbx_strand_id
1 'polypeptide(L)'
;MAAQKEAWGTRVGLILAMAGNAVGLGNFLRFPVQAVNNGGGAFIIPYIICFLVMGIPLLWIEWASGRYGGKFGHHSTPFILDKMDKRRIWKYIGVFGIFTNVAVAAYYCYIESWTMSYVFHSLIGTFNDMSQGDVSSFFDKYLNVKESTTGIPYEAVVFYILCLILNTYILSRGLHGVERAA
;
A
#
# COMPACT_ATOMS: atom_id res chain seq x y z
N MET A 1 -6.67 32.28 -8.46
CA MET A 1 -5.43 31.51 -8.24
C MET A 1 -5.45 30.33 -9.20
N ALA A 2 -4.61 30.32 -10.24
CA ALA A 2 -4.54 29.18 -11.14
C ALA A 2 -4.01 27.99 -10.34
N ALA A 3 -4.79 26.92 -10.19
CA ALA A 3 -4.33 25.70 -9.55
C ALA A 3 -3.14 25.18 -10.36
N GLN A 4 -1.93 25.28 -9.80
CA GLN A 4 -0.74 24.73 -10.40
C GLN A 4 -0.96 23.22 -10.52
N LYS A 5 -1.05 22.74 -11.76
CA LYS A 5 -1.35 21.33 -12.05
C LYS A 5 -0.09 20.54 -11.70
N GLU A 6 -0.08 19.87 -10.54
CA GLU A 6 1.01 18.97 -10.19
C GLU A 6 1.13 17.87 -11.25
N ALA A 7 2.36 17.63 -11.70
CA ALA A 7 2.69 16.62 -12.67
C ALA A 7 3.93 15.85 -12.19
N TRP A 8 4.07 14.61 -12.66
CA TRP A 8 5.26 13.79 -12.41
C TRP A 8 6.50 14.47 -12.98
N GLY A 9 7.59 14.50 -12.21
CA GLY A 9 8.84 15.10 -12.64
C GLY A 9 9.50 14.31 -13.76
N THR A 10 9.44 12.98 -13.68
CA THR A 10 9.99 12.08 -14.71
C THR A 10 9.07 10.91 -15.04
N ARG A 11 9.26 10.32 -16.23
CA ARG A 11 8.56 9.08 -16.60
C ARG A 11 9.01 7.89 -15.75
N VAL A 12 10.28 7.86 -15.37
CA VAL A 12 10.86 6.80 -14.53
C VAL A 12 10.24 6.85 -13.14
N GLY A 13 10.16 8.04 -12.53
CA GLY A 13 9.51 8.25 -11.25
C GLY A 13 8.04 7.83 -11.23
N LEU A 14 7.30 8.12 -12.31
CA LEU A 14 5.94 7.59 -12.47
C LEU A 14 5.93 6.06 -12.51
N ILE A 15 6.81 5.42 -13.30
CA ILE A 15 6.86 3.95 -13.40
C ILE A 15 7.20 3.32 -12.06
N LEU A 16 8.20 3.86 -11.34
CA LEU A 16 8.61 3.36 -10.03
C LEU A 16 7.50 3.53 -8.99
N ALA A 17 6.82 4.68 -8.96
CA ALA A 17 5.70 4.90 -8.06
C ALA A 17 4.53 3.93 -8.34
N MET A 18 4.25 3.65 -9.61
CA MET A 18 3.21 2.67 -9.99
C MET A 18 3.64 1.23 -9.67
N ALA A 19 4.92 0.89 -9.88
CA ALA A 19 5.47 -0.41 -9.52
C ALA A 19 5.44 -0.63 -8.00
N GLY A 20 5.82 0.37 -7.20
CA GLY A 20 5.73 0.33 -5.74
C GLY A 20 4.30 0.17 -5.23
N ASN A 21 3.32 0.79 -5.89
CA ASN A 21 1.90 0.57 -5.57
C ASN A 21 1.41 -0.84 -5.95
N ALA A 22 1.95 -1.45 -7.01
CA ALA A 22 1.55 -2.78 -7.47
C ALA A 22 2.28 -3.93 -6.74
N VAL A 23 3.48 -3.69 -6.23
CA VAL A 23 4.32 -4.69 -5.55
C VAL A 23 4.20 -4.51 -4.04
N GLY A 24 3.44 -5.40 -3.40
CA GLY A 24 3.25 -5.38 -1.95
C GLY A 24 3.49 -6.73 -1.27
N LEU A 25 3.23 -6.79 0.03
CA LEU A 25 3.36 -7.98 0.88
C LEU A 25 2.62 -9.21 0.32
N GLY A 26 1.50 -8.99 -0.37
CA GLY A 26 0.75 -10.06 -1.04
C GLY A 26 1.57 -10.79 -2.12
N ASN A 27 2.45 -10.10 -2.84
CA ASN A 27 3.28 -10.73 -3.87
C ASN A 27 4.35 -11.63 -3.24
N PHE A 28 4.85 -11.28 -2.05
CA PHE A 28 5.86 -12.07 -1.34
C PHE A 28 5.27 -13.24 -0.57
N LEU A 29 4.12 -13.06 0.09
CA LEU A 29 3.57 -14.09 0.99
C LEU A 29 2.41 -14.85 0.36
N ARG A 30 1.45 -14.15 -0.25
CA ARG A 30 0.21 -14.79 -0.71
C ARG A 30 0.39 -15.53 -2.02
N PHE A 31 1.11 -14.95 -2.98
CA PHE A 31 1.30 -15.59 -4.29
C PHE A 31 2.01 -16.95 -4.19
N PRO A 32 3.16 -17.09 -3.50
CA PRO A 32 3.83 -18.39 -3.40
C PRO A 32 3.00 -19.44 -2.68
N VAL A 33 2.30 -19.05 -1.60
CA VAL A 33 1.40 -19.95 -0.87
C VAL A 33 0.27 -20.46 -1.76
N GLN A 34 -0.35 -19.57 -2.54
CA GLN A 34 -1.40 -19.97 -3.49
C GLN A 34 -0.84 -20.84 -4.61
N ALA A 35 0.34 -20.53 -5.15
CA ALA A 35 0.96 -21.35 -6.18
C ALA A 35 1.23 -22.77 -5.67
N VAL A 36 1.87 -22.91 -4.50
CA VAL A 36 2.18 -24.22 -3.89
C VAL A 36 0.89 -25.01 -3.61
N ASN A 37 -0.12 -24.39 -3.02
CA ASN A 37 -1.36 -25.07 -2.66
C ASN A 37 -2.23 -25.47 -3.86
N ASN A 38 -2.03 -24.85 -5.04
CA ASN A 38 -2.82 -25.10 -6.25
C ASN A 38 -2.02 -25.77 -7.38
N GLY A 39 -1.08 -26.66 -7.03
CA GLY A 39 -0.35 -27.46 -8.02
C GLY A 39 0.98 -26.85 -8.48
N GLY A 40 1.58 -25.97 -7.67
CA GLY A 40 2.90 -25.40 -7.88
C GLY A 40 3.00 -24.64 -9.21
N GLY A 41 3.87 -25.11 -10.11
CA GLY A 41 4.07 -24.51 -11.43
C GLY A 41 2.81 -24.55 -12.31
N ALA A 42 1.91 -25.51 -12.13
CA ALA A 42 0.68 -25.61 -12.93
C ALA A 42 -0.28 -24.42 -12.67
N PHE A 43 -0.26 -23.85 -11.45
CA PHE A 43 -1.06 -22.67 -11.08
C PHE A 43 -0.75 -21.44 -11.95
N ILE A 44 0.46 -21.36 -12.50
CA ILE A 44 0.90 -20.23 -13.33
C ILE A 44 0.06 -20.10 -14.61
N ILE A 45 -0.43 -21.22 -15.16
CA ILE A 45 -1.24 -21.22 -16.39
C ILE A 45 -2.57 -20.46 -16.20
N PRO A 46 -3.47 -20.86 -15.29
CA PRO A 46 -4.70 -20.10 -15.05
C PRO A 46 -4.41 -18.70 -14.49
N TYR A 47 -3.33 -18.51 -13.72
CA TYR A 47 -2.92 -17.19 -13.24
C TYR A 47 -2.64 -16.22 -14.40
N ILE A 48 -1.83 -16.62 -15.39
CA ILE A 48 -1.51 -15.78 -16.55
C ILE A 48 -2.77 -15.52 -17.39
N ILE A 49 -3.63 -16.53 -17.59
CA ILE A 49 -4.89 -16.35 -18.32
C ILE A 49 -5.76 -15.29 -17.64
N CYS A 50 -5.97 -15.41 -16.33
CA CYS A 50 -6.72 -14.41 -15.54
C CYS A 50 -6.04 -13.03 -15.57
N PHE A 51 -4.71 -12.97 -15.52
CA PHE A 51 -3.96 -11.72 -15.61
C PHE A 51 -4.17 -11.02 -16.96
N LEU A 52 -4.14 -11.76 -18.07
CA LEU A 52 -4.33 -11.20 -19.40
C LEU A 52 -5.79 -10.80 -19.66
N VAL A 53 -6.75 -11.61 -19.22
CA VAL A 53 -8.19 -11.40 -19.51
C VAL A 53 -8.88 -10.46 -18.53
N MET A 54 -8.42 -10.39 -17.28
CA MET A 54 -9.02 -9.54 -16.25
C MET A 54 -8.04 -8.50 -15.72
N GLY A 55 -6.81 -8.89 -15.36
CA GLY A 55 -5.83 -7.99 -14.76
C GLY A 55 -5.50 -6.78 -15.66
N ILE A 56 -5.03 -7.02 -16.88
CA ILE A 56 -4.67 -5.96 -17.82
C ILE A 56 -5.88 -5.09 -18.20
N PRO A 57 -7.06 -5.64 -18.57
CA PRO A 57 -8.21 -4.82 -18.91
C PRO A 57 -8.71 -3.95 -17.75
N LEU A 58 -8.72 -4.46 -16.52
CA LEU A 58 -9.11 -3.68 -15.34
C LEU A 58 -8.13 -2.52 -15.09
N LEU A 59 -6.83 -2.77 -15.21
CA LEU A 59 -5.80 -1.72 -15.11
C LEU A 59 -5.98 -0.64 -16.19
N TRP A 60 -6.29 -1.04 -17.42
CA TRP A 60 -6.58 -0.08 -18.49
C TRP A 60 -7.83 0.75 -18.22
N ILE A 61 -8.90 0.14 -17.70
CA ILE A 61 -10.12 0.86 -17.32
C ILE A 61 -9.82 1.89 -16.24
N GLU A 62 -9.12 1.49 -15.18
CA GLU A 62 -8.74 2.38 -14.07
C GLU A 62 -7.88 3.55 -14.57
N TRP A 63 -6.83 3.24 -15.34
CA TRP A 63 -5.90 4.23 -15.87
C TRP A 63 -6.57 5.20 -16.86
N ALA A 64 -7.42 4.70 -17.75
CA ALA A 64 -8.16 5.52 -18.70
C ALA A 64 -9.15 6.45 -17.96
N SER A 65 -9.85 5.92 -16.96
CA SER A 65 -10.81 6.69 -16.15
C SER A 65 -10.11 7.78 -15.34
N GLY A 66 -8.98 7.47 -14.70
CA GLY A 66 -8.17 8.44 -13.97
C GLY A 66 -7.63 9.56 -14.87
N ARG A 67 -7.12 9.22 -16.07
CA ARG A 67 -6.68 10.22 -17.06
C ARG A 67 -7.83 11.07 -17.57
N TYR A 68 -9.01 10.48 -17.77
CA TYR A 68 -10.21 11.21 -18.18
C TYR A 68 -10.60 12.26 -17.13
N GLY A 69 -10.74 11.86 -15.86
CA GLY A 69 -11.05 12.81 -14.78
C GLY A 69 -9.96 13.87 -14.56
N GLY A 70 -8.68 13.49 -14.69
CA GLY A 70 -7.55 14.41 -14.59
C GLY A 70 -7.52 15.52 -15.65
N LYS A 71 -8.19 15.34 -16.81
CA LYS A 71 -8.40 16.43 -17.78
C LYS A 71 -9.27 17.55 -17.21
N PHE A 72 -10.20 17.20 -16.31
CA PHE A 72 -11.15 18.12 -15.68
C PHE A 72 -10.74 18.54 -14.26
N GLY A 73 -9.53 18.15 -13.79
CA GLY A 73 -9.06 18.45 -12.44
C GLY A 73 -9.73 17.59 -11.35
N HIS A 74 -10.33 16.45 -11.73
CA HIS A 74 -10.95 15.52 -10.81
C HIS A 74 -10.05 14.30 -10.62
N HIS A 75 -9.52 14.15 -9.41
CA HIS A 75 -8.57 13.10 -9.06
C HIS A 75 -9.15 12.03 -8.13
N SER A 76 -10.42 12.14 -7.74
CA SER A 76 -11.10 11.20 -6.84
C SER A 76 -12.21 10.46 -7.57
N THR A 77 -12.43 9.19 -7.22
CA THR A 77 -13.44 8.31 -7.84
C THR A 77 -14.85 8.91 -7.96
N PRO A 78 -15.43 9.60 -6.95
CA PRO A 78 -16.77 10.21 -7.10
C PRO A 78 -16.85 11.24 -8.22
N PHE A 79 -15.82 12.07 -8.35
CA PHE A 79 -15.79 13.16 -9.32
C PHE A 79 -15.42 12.68 -10.72
N ILE A 80 -14.58 11.64 -10.81
CA ILE A 80 -14.29 10.97 -12.08
C ILE A 80 -15.60 10.39 -12.65
N LEU A 81 -16.35 9.63 -11.84
CA LEU A 81 -17.59 8.99 -12.28
C LEU A 81 -18.71 9.99 -12.59
N ASP A 82 -18.83 11.08 -11.83
CA ASP A 82 -19.78 12.18 -12.10
C ASP A 82 -19.53 12.88 -13.44
N LYS A 83 -18.28 12.88 -13.94
CA LYS A 83 -17.96 13.37 -15.28
C LYS A 83 -18.18 12.35 -16.38
N MET A 84 -18.04 11.06 -16.09
CA MET A 84 -18.24 10.00 -17.07
C MET A 84 -19.71 9.80 -17.43
N ASP A 85 -20.62 9.91 -16.45
CA ASP A 85 -22.06 9.87 -16.67
C ASP A 85 -22.79 10.92 -15.83
N LYS A 86 -23.80 11.57 -16.40
CA LYS A 86 -24.56 12.66 -15.78
C LYS A 86 -25.53 12.17 -14.69
N ARG A 87 -25.70 10.85 -14.51
CA ARG A 87 -26.57 10.29 -13.48
C ARG A 87 -25.93 10.43 -12.11
N ARG A 88 -26.64 11.09 -11.19
CA ARG A 88 -26.18 11.34 -9.81
C ARG A 88 -25.81 10.09 -9.02
N ILE A 89 -26.35 8.91 -9.39
CA ILE A 89 -26.06 7.65 -8.71
C ILE A 89 -24.57 7.26 -8.76
N TRP A 90 -23.89 7.55 -9.87
CA TRP A 90 -22.49 7.17 -10.05
C TRP A 90 -21.54 7.94 -9.14
N LYS A 91 -21.89 9.17 -8.78
CA LYS A 91 -21.15 9.94 -7.78
C LYS A 91 -21.14 9.22 -6.43
N TYR A 92 -22.29 8.69 -6.00
CA TYR A 92 -22.40 7.97 -4.72
C TYR A 92 -21.70 6.61 -4.76
N ILE A 93 -21.76 5.90 -5.89
CA ILE A 93 -20.98 4.67 -6.09
C ILE A 93 -19.47 4.96 -5.99
N GLY A 94 -19.01 6.07 -6.56
CA GLY A 94 -17.59 6.45 -6.51
C GLY A 94 -17.07 6.75 -5.11
N VAL A 95 -17.94 7.08 -4.14
CA VAL A 95 -17.56 7.32 -2.74
C VAL A 95 -16.99 6.05 -2.09
N PHE A 96 -17.45 4.87 -2.49
CA PHE A 96 -16.87 3.60 -2.02
C PHE A 96 -15.39 3.46 -2.36
N GLY A 97 -14.92 4.05 -3.47
CA GLY A 97 -13.49 4.05 -3.80
C GLY A 97 -12.64 4.81 -2.78
N ILE A 98 -13.17 5.89 -2.20
CA ILE A 98 -12.48 6.64 -1.15
C ILE A 98 -12.44 5.81 0.15
N PHE A 99 -13.58 5.27 0.57
CA PHE A 99 -13.65 4.47 1.80
C PHE A 99 -12.78 3.22 1.73
N THR A 100 -12.73 2.55 0.58
CA THR A 100 -11.88 1.36 0.40
C THR A 100 -10.42 1.72 0.59
N ASN A 101 -9.94 2.83 0.01
CA ASN A 101 -8.55 3.26 0.16
C ASN A 101 -8.22 3.65 1.61
N VAL A 102 -9.14 4.32 2.31
CA VAL A 102 -8.95 4.66 3.74
C VAL A 102 -8.89 3.40 4.61
N ALA A 103 -9.78 2.44 4.36
CA ALA A 103 -9.78 1.16 5.09
C ALA A 103 -8.48 0.37 4.85
N VAL A 104 -8.01 0.34 3.59
CA VAL A 104 -6.74 -0.30 3.23
C VAL A 104 -5.58 0.38 3.93
N ALA A 105 -5.51 1.73 3.90
CA ALA A 105 -4.45 2.49 4.57
C ALA A 105 -4.41 2.22 6.07
N ALA A 106 -5.57 2.12 6.74
CA ALA A 106 -5.65 1.93 8.18
C ALA A 106 -4.93 0.65 8.67
N TYR A 107 -5.13 -0.49 7.99
CA TYR A 107 -4.46 -1.72 8.39
C TYR A 107 -3.06 -1.87 7.77
N TYR A 108 -2.83 -1.36 6.55
CA TYR A 108 -1.50 -1.44 5.93
C TYR A 108 -0.46 -0.62 6.68
N CYS A 109 -0.79 0.59 7.16
CA CYS A 109 0.13 1.39 7.97
C CYS A 109 0.52 0.68 9.27
N TYR A 110 -0.39 -0.14 9.82
CA TYR A 110 -0.10 -0.93 11.00
C TYR A 110 0.84 -2.11 10.71
N ILE A 111 0.65 -2.81 9.59
CA ILE A 111 1.58 -3.87 9.15
C ILE A 111 2.96 -3.28 8.84
N GLU A 112 3.01 -2.11 8.18
CA GLU A 112 4.24 -1.40 7.88
C GLU A 112 5.00 -1.04 9.16
N SER A 113 4.31 -0.58 10.21
CA SER A 113 4.97 -0.25 11.48
C SER A 113 5.61 -1.47 12.16
N TRP A 114 5.04 -2.66 11.98
CA TRP A 114 5.69 -3.90 12.42
C TRP A 114 7.01 -4.10 11.69
N THR A 115 7.01 -4.00 10.36
CA THR A 115 8.25 -4.17 9.59
C THR A 115 9.32 -3.15 9.97
N MET A 116 8.93 -1.90 10.24
CA MET A 116 9.83 -0.85 10.73
C MET A 116 10.44 -1.21 12.10
N SER A 117 9.62 -1.70 13.04
CA SER A 117 10.10 -2.17 14.34
C SER A 117 11.06 -3.36 14.21
N TYR A 118 10.75 -4.34 13.37
CA TYR A 118 11.62 -5.49 13.13
C TYR A 118 12.97 -5.09 12.51
N VAL A 119 12.99 -4.12 11.60
CA VAL A 119 14.24 -3.54 11.08
C VAL A 119 15.06 -2.92 12.22
N PHE A 120 14.43 -2.13 13.08
CA PHE A 120 15.11 -1.52 14.22
C PHE A 120 15.69 -2.55 15.20
N HIS A 121 14.92 -3.57 15.58
CA HIS A 121 15.39 -4.66 16.44
C HIS A 121 16.51 -5.48 15.80
N SER A 122 16.46 -5.68 14.48
CA SER A 122 17.53 -6.33 13.74
C SER A 122 18.82 -5.51 13.73
N LEU A 123 18.74 -4.18 13.69
CA LEU A 123 19.90 -3.29 13.71
C LEU A 123 20.56 -3.21 15.10
N ILE A 124 19.76 -3.24 16.16
CA ILE A 124 20.26 -3.22 17.56
C ILE A 124 20.72 -4.60 18.03
N GLY A 125 20.40 -5.66 17.26
CA GLY A 125 20.83 -7.01 17.57
C GLY A 125 19.98 -7.69 18.64
N THR A 126 18.71 -7.28 18.81
CA THR A 126 17.79 -7.89 19.78
C THR A 126 17.65 -9.40 19.61
N PHE A 127 17.78 -9.89 18.37
CA PHE A 127 17.60 -11.31 18.03
C PHE A 127 18.87 -12.17 18.14
N ASN A 128 20.05 -11.59 18.44
CA ASN A 128 21.33 -12.31 18.34
C ASN A 128 21.45 -13.47 19.33
N ASP A 129 20.87 -13.34 20.52
CA ASP A 129 20.94 -14.34 21.59
C ASP A 129 19.61 -15.08 21.80
N MET A 130 18.66 -14.95 20.85
CA MET A 130 17.34 -15.56 20.95
C MET A 130 17.29 -16.91 20.24
N SER A 131 16.63 -17.91 20.85
CA SER A 131 16.34 -19.16 20.15
C SER A 131 15.26 -18.97 19.08
N GLN A 132 15.14 -19.90 18.14
CA GLN A 132 14.09 -19.84 17.11
C GLN A 132 12.67 -19.74 17.70
N GLY A 133 12.42 -20.42 18.83
CA GLY A 133 11.14 -20.35 19.53
C GLY A 133 10.90 -18.99 20.22
N ASP A 134 11.97 -18.39 20.74
CA ASP A 134 11.88 -17.05 21.33
C ASP A 134 11.56 -15.99 20.27
N VAL A 135 12.18 -16.09 19.09
CA VAL A 135 11.91 -15.21 17.95
C VAL A 135 10.47 -15.37 17.46
N SER A 136 9.90 -16.58 17.44
CA SER A 136 8.49 -16.73 17.06
C SER A 136 7.56 -16.11 18.10
N SER A 137 7.88 -16.26 19.39
CA SER A 137 7.08 -15.67 20.49
C SER A 137 7.22 -14.14 20.59
N PHE A 138 8.26 -13.57 19.99
CA PHE A 138 8.51 -12.14 20.01
C PHE A 138 7.35 -11.36 19.39
N PHE A 139 6.75 -11.86 18.30
CA PHE A 139 5.62 -11.19 17.65
C PHE A 139 4.42 -11.06 18.58
N ASP A 140 4.07 -12.14 19.30
CA ASP A 140 2.94 -12.15 20.24
C ASP A 140 3.17 -11.17 21.40
N LYS A 141 4.40 -11.11 21.92
CA LYS A 141 4.80 -10.14 22.95
C LYS A 141 4.77 -8.71 22.42
N TYR A 142 5.26 -8.47 21.21
CA TYR A 142 5.26 -7.17 20.57
C TYR A 142 3.84 -6.63 20.31
N LEU A 143 2.91 -7.50 19.93
CA LEU A 143 1.50 -7.12 19.76
C LEU A 143 0.83 -6.76 21.10
N ASN A 144 1.35 -7.25 22.22
CA ASN A 144 0.89 -6.84 23.54
C ASN A 144 1.39 -5.43 23.85
N VAL A 145 0.53 -4.44 23.63
CA VAL A 145 0.78 -3.00 23.81
C VAL A 145 1.37 -2.62 25.18
N LYS A 146 1.22 -3.47 26.20
CA LYS A 146 1.77 -3.24 27.55
C LYS A 146 3.19 -3.74 27.73
N GLU A 147 3.67 -4.61 26.86
CA GLU A 147 5.04 -5.14 26.90
C GLU A 147 5.97 -4.27 26.05
N SER A 148 7.23 -4.22 26.47
CA SER A 148 8.26 -3.43 25.81
C SER A 148 9.57 -4.21 25.85
N THR A 149 10.21 -4.36 24.70
CA THR A 149 11.49 -5.07 24.61
C THR A 149 12.66 -4.08 24.75
N THR A 150 12.49 -2.85 24.29
CA THR A 150 13.54 -1.80 24.36
C THR A 150 13.42 -0.88 25.57
N GLY A 151 12.41 -1.07 26.43
CA GLY A 151 12.11 -0.19 27.56
C GLY A 151 11.32 1.07 27.18
N ILE A 152 10.96 1.23 25.90
CA ILE A 152 10.07 2.29 25.42
C ILE A 152 8.62 1.92 25.80
N PRO A 153 7.91 2.74 26.58
CA PRO A 153 6.52 2.46 26.91
C PRO A 153 5.65 2.48 25.65
N TYR A 154 4.77 1.49 25.50
CA TYR A 154 3.88 1.37 24.34
C TYR A 154 4.63 1.31 23.00
N GLU A 155 5.73 0.56 22.95
CA GLU A 155 6.65 0.45 21.81
C GLU A 155 5.94 0.28 20.46
N ALA A 156 4.99 -0.65 20.36
CA ALA A 156 4.23 -0.89 19.12
C ALA A 156 3.43 0.35 18.66
N VAL A 157 2.91 1.15 19.60
CA VAL A 157 2.20 2.40 19.29
C VAL A 157 3.16 3.49 18.86
N VAL A 158 4.34 3.57 19.47
CA VAL A 158 5.39 4.52 19.07
C VAL A 158 5.82 4.28 17.63
N PHE A 159 6.14 3.03 17.25
CA PHE A 159 6.48 2.69 15.87
C PHE A 159 5.33 2.96 14.90
N TYR A 160 4.09 2.70 15.32
CA TYR A 160 2.92 3.04 14.50
C TYR A 160 2.79 4.53 14.25
N ILE A 161 2.91 5.36 15.29
CA ILE A 161 2.86 6.83 15.16
C ILE A 161 4.02 7.33 14.29
N LEU A 162 5.23 6.80 14.47
CA LEU A 162 6.39 7.16 13.64
C LEU A 162 6.16 6.82 12.17
N CYS A 163 5.62 5.63 11.88
CA CYS A 163 5.26 5.21 10.53
C CYS A 163 4.19 6.14 9.93
N LEU A 164 3.16 6.50 10.68
CA LEU A 164 2.14 7.46 10.22
C LEU A 164 2.72 8.85 9.94
N ILE A 165 3.61 9.36 10.80
CA ILE A 165 4.27 10.64 10.61
C ILE A 165 5.12 10.60 9.35
N LEU A 166 5.90 9.53 9.13
CA LEU A 166 6.74 9.38 7.96
C LEU A 166 5.91 9.33 6.67
N ASN A 167 4.87 8.49 6.64
CA ASN A 167 3.96 8.38 5.51
C ASN A 167 3.28 9.73 5.21
N THR A 168 2.77 10.40 6.24
CA THR A 168 2.13 11.72 6.10
C THR A 168 3.13 12.77 5.62
N TYR A 169 4.37 12.75 6.11
CA TYR A 169 5.43 13.65 5.68
C TYR A 169 5.76 13.46 4.19
N ILE A 170 5.92 12.22 3.73
CA ILE A 170 6.19 11.90 2.32
C ILE A 170 5.02 12.37 1.45
N LEU A 171 3.77 12.09 1.86
CA LEU A 171 2.57 12.51 1.15
C LEU A 171 2.39 14.04 1.13
N SER A 172 2.76 14.74 2.20
CA SER A 172 2.67 16.21 2.29
C SER A 172 3.53 16.95 1.27
N ARG A 173 4.55 16.27 0.72
CA ARG A 173 5.44 16.79 -0.33
C ARG A 173 4.89 16.60 -1.75
N GLY A 174 3.66 16.09 -1.88
CA GLY A 174 2.99 15.89 -3.17
C GLY A 174 3.69 14.83 -4.04
N LEU A 175 3.52 14.93 -5.36
CA LEU A 175 4.09 13.97 -6.31
C LEU A 175 5.62 13.88 -6.23
N HIS A 176 6.30 14.99 -5.94
CA HIS A 176 7.75 15.01 -5.78
C HIS A 176 8.25 14.25 -4.55
N GLY A 177 7.46 14.19 -3.47
CA GLY A 177 7.78 13.38 -2.30
C GLY A 177 7.75 11.90 -2.62
N VAL A 178 6.67 11.47 -3.30
CA VAL A 178 6.46 10.08 -3.70
C VAL A 178 7.53 9.63 -4.70
N GLU A 179 7.85 10.47 -5.69
CA GLU A 179 8.87 10.16 -6.71
C GLU A 179 10.28 10.03 -6.13
N ARG A 180 10.60 10.71 -5.01
CA ARG A 180 11.90 10.55 -4.33
C ARG A 180 11.98 9.33 -3.42
N ALA A 181 10.82 8.85 -2.95
CA ALA A 181 10.75 7.69 -2.07
C ALA A 181 10.69 6.37 -2.84
N ALA A 182 10.18 6.39 -4.08
CA ALA A 182 10.11 5.26 -5.00
C ALA A 182 11.45 4.99 -5.71
#